data_AF-A0A7Z8Q9P6-F1
#
_entry.id   AF-A0A7Z8Q9P6-F1
#
_cell.length_a   1.000
_cell.length_b   1.000
_cell.length_c   1.000
_cell.angle_alpha   90.00
_cell.angle_beta   90.00
_cell.angle_gamma   90.00
#
_symmetry.space_group_name_H-M   'P 1'
#
loop_
_entity.id
_entity.type
_entity.pdbx_description
1 polymer ?
#
loop_
_entity_poly.entity_id
_entity_poly.type
_entity_poly.pdbx_seq_one_letter_code
_entity_poly.pdbx_strand_id
1 'polypeptide(L)' 'MGNFRYRINTLFNRLENQYSPLLPKGPVSQVLLGYYARWYSPTQNAIGVKDGVLFGYGPAVGWEITNLGPAEEWLNKEGL' A
#
# COMPACT_ATOMS: atom_id res chain seq x y z
N MET A 1 3.43 -18.40 1.56
CA MET A 1 3.78 -17.07 2.13
C MET A 1 4.65 -16.19 1.23
N GLY A 2 5.60 -16.72 0.44
CA GLY A 2 6.47 -15.91 -0.45
C GLY A 2 5.75 -15.21 -1.62
N ASN A 3 4.82 -15.90 -2.30
CA ASN A 3 4.11 -15.33 -3.46
C ASN A 3 3.24 -14.12 -3.14
N PHE A 4 2.61 -14.10 -1.95
CA PHE A 4 1.71 -12.99 -1.58
C PHE A 4 2.49 -11.69 -1.33
N ARG A 5 3.59 -11.72 -0.57
CA ARG A 5 4.42 -10.51 -0.33
C ARG A 5 5.05 -9.99 -1.62
N TYR A 6 5.44 -10.87 -2.53
CA TYR A 6 5.91 -10.48 -3.86
C TYR A 6 4.82 -9.74 -4.65
N ARG A 7 3.60 -10.31 -4.74
CA ARG A 7 2.44 -9.67 -5.39
C ARG A 7 2.12 -8.31 -4.78
N ILE A 8 2.09 -8.21 -3.44
CA ILE A 8 1.85 -6.92 -2.76
C ILE A 8 2.96 -5.90 -3.02
N ASN A 9 4.24 -6.30 -3.05
CA ASN A 9 5.32 -5.39 -3.41
C ASN A 9 5.17 -4.88 -4.84
N THR A 10 4.79 -5.75 -5.78
CA THR A 10 4.51 -5.37 -7.16
C THR A 10 3.33 -4.41 -7.23
N LEU A 11 2.25 -4.68 -6.50
CA LEU A 11 1.11 -3.77 -6.38
C LEU A 11 1.53 -2.39 -5.85
N PHE A 12 2.29 -2.33 -4.75
CA PHE A 12 2.78 -1.05 -4.21
C PHE A 12 3.63 -0.29 -5.22
N ASN A 13 4.53 -0.97 -5.94
CA ASN A 13 5.33 -0.34 -7.00
C ASN A 13 4.45 0.24 -8.12
N ARG A 14 3.32 -0.41 -8.45
CA ARG A 14 2.38 0.10 -9.45
C ARG A 14 1.59 1.29 -8.93
N LEU A 15 1.10 1.23 -7.70
CA LEU A 15 0.42 2.36 -7.05
C LEU A 15 1.34 3.57 -6.90
N GLU A 16 2.64 3.38 -6.66
CA GLU A 16 3.63 4.47 -6.67
C GLU A 16 3.78 5.15 -8.06
N ASN A 17 3.65 4.39 -9.14
CA ASN A 17 3.66 4.97 -10.48
C ASN A 17 2.36 5.74 -10.77
N GLN A 18 1.22 5.20 -10.35
CA GLN A 18 -0.10 5.79 -10.64
C GLN A 18 -0.41 7.01 -9.77
N TYR A 19 0.00 6.98 -8.51
CA TYR A 19 -0.32 7.99 -7.50
C TYR A 19 0.94 8.67 -6.97
N SER A 20 1.92 8.93 -7.83
CA SER A 20 3.25 9.45 -7.45
C SER A 20 3.24 10.73 -6.59
N PRO A 21 2.30 11.69 -6.71
CA PRO A 21 2.24 12.84 -5.82
C PRO A 21 1.89 12.47 -4.37
N LEU A 22 1.25 11.31 -4.16
CA LEU A 22 0.84 10.79 -2.87
C LEU A 22 1.79 9.71 -2.36
N LEU A 23 2.29 8.86 -3.27
CA LEU A 23 3.08 7.66 -3.04
C LEU A 23 4.39 7.75 -3.84
N PRO A 24 5.34 8.61 -3.44
CA PRO A 24 6.61 8.74 -4.16
C PRO A 24 7.43 7.45 -4.06
N LYS A 25 8.19 7.13 -5.12
CA LYS A 25 9.08 5.96 -5.10
C LYS A 25 10.10 6.03 -3.97
N GLY A 26 10.49 4.86 -3.47
CA GLY A 26 11.65 4.73 -2.58
C GLY A 26 11.44 3.90 -1.32
N PRO A 27 10.27 3.91 -0.66
CA PRO A 27 10.10 3.14 0.56
C PRO A 27 10.17 1.63 0.32
N VAL A 28 10.81 0.94 1.24
CA VAL A 28 10.79 -0.54 1.29
C VAL A 28 9.62 -0.99 2.16
N SER A 29 8.96 -2.08 1.76
CA SER A 29 7.89 -2.67 2.55
C SER A 29 8.42 -3.22 3.88
N GLN A 30 7.69 -2.96 4.96
CA GLN A 30 8.03 -3.38 6.31
C GLN A 30 6.76 -3.72 7.10
N VAL A 31 6.91 -4.44 8.22
CA VAL A 31 5.78 -4.68 9.13
C VAL A 31 5.70 -3.53 10.12
N LEU A 32 4.60 -2.76 10.05
CA LEU A 32 4.32 -1.62 10.93
C LEU A 32 2.98 -1.87 11.61
N LEU A 33 2.96 -1.98 12.94
CA LEU A 33 1.70 -2.15 13.71
C LEU A 33 0.81 -3.31 13.21
N GLY A 34 1.44 -4.38 12.68
CA GLY A 34 0.75 -5.54 12.11
C GLY A 34 0.34 -5.43 10.64
N TYR A 35 0.64 -4.31 9.97
CA TYR A 35 0.43 -4.12 8.54
C TYR A 35 1.72 -4.41 7.77
N TYR A 36 1.62 -5.09 6.63
CA TYR A 36 2.71 -5.12 5.65
C TYR A 36 2.60 -3.87 4.77
N ALA A 37 3.42 -2.86 5.05
CA ALA A 37 3.18 -1.49 4.64
C ALA A 37 4.43 -0.74 4.16
N ARG A 38 4.19 0.39 3.49
CA ARG A 38 5.18 1.42 3.12
C ARG A 38 4.73 2.76 3.68
N TRP A 39 5.67 3.47 4.30
CA TRP A 39 5.49 4.85 4.77
C TRP A 39 6.27 5.81 3.87
N TYR A 40 5.60 6.83 3.38
CA TYR A 40 6.13 7.82 2.45
C TYR A 40 6.38 9.12 3.21
N SER A 41 7.56 9.25 3.82
CA SER A 41 7.89 10.43 4.64
C SER A 41 7.64 11.79 3.97
N PRO A 42 7.91 11.99 2.66
CA PRO A 42 7.71 13.30 2.03
C PRO A 42 6.23 13.74 1.96
N THR A 43 5.31 12.80 1.79
CA THR A 43 3.87 13.05 1.64
C THR A 43 3.08 12.72 2.89
N GLN A 44 3.75 12.11 3.87
CA GLN A 44 3.17 11.63 5.12
C GLN A 44 2.01 10.66 4.91
N ASN A 45 1.99 9.95 3.77
CA ASN A 45 1.04 8.90 3.48
C ASN A 45 1.65 7.52 3.77
N ALA A 46 0.78 6.54 4.00
CA ALA A 46 1.13 5.13 4.03
C ALA A 46 0.14 4.31 3.21
N ILE A 47 0.62 3.21 2.64
CA ILE A 47 -0.22 2.13 2.15
C ILE A 47 0.20 0.84 2.83
N GLY A 48 -0.75 -0.02 3.16
CA GLY A 48 -0.46 -1.28 3.83
C GLY A 48 -1.51 -2.33 3.60
N VAL A 49 -1.13 -3.59 3.76
CA VAL A 49 -2.06 -4.73 3.74
C VAL A 49 -2.08 -5.39 5.10
N LYS A 50 -3.28 -5.65 5.60
CA LYS A 50 -3.52 -6.44 6.82
C LYS A 50 -4.75 -7.30 6.61
N ASP A 51 -4.65 -8.58 6.98
CA ASP A 51 -5.76 -9.54 6.90
C ASP A 51 -6.44 -9.57 5.50
N GLY A 52 -5.64 -9.42 4.44
CA GLY A 52 -6.11 -9.43 3.05
C GLY A 52 -6.75 -8.14 2.55
N VAL A 53 -6.79 -7.09 3.36
CA VAL A 53 -7.38 -5.78 3.02
C VAL A 53 -6.29 -4.74 2.81
N LEU A 54 -6.45 -3.91 1.77
CA LEU A 54 -5.60 -2.75 1.52
C LEU A 54 -6.08 -1.56 2.34
N PHE A 55 -5.15 -0.88 3.00
CA PHE A 55 -5.40 0.30 3.79
C PHE A 55 -4.54 1.46 3.34
N GLY A 56 -5.10 2.67 3.44
CA GLY A 56 -4.37 3.93 3.37
C GLY A 56 -4.31 4.59 4.74
N TYR A 57 -3.28 5.41 4.96
CA TYR A 57 -3.19 6.32 6.10
C TYR A 57 -2.50 7.61 5.66
N GLY A 58 -2.80 8.73 6.32
CA GLY A 58 -2.15 10.02 6.06
C GLY A 58 -3.10 11.09 5.55
N PRO A 59 -2.57 12.27 5.14
CA PRO A 59 -3.39 13.42 4.75
C PRO A 59 -4.28 13.14 3.54
N ALA A 60 -3.89 12.22 2.64
CA ALA A 60 -4.67 11.86 1.47
C ALA A 60 -6.01 11.17 1.81
N VAL A 61 -6.11 10.60 3.02
CA VAL A 61 -7.29 9.85 3.48
C VAL A 61 -7.81 10.35 4.83
N GLY A 62 -7.42 11.56 5.24
CA GLY A 62 -7.97 12.22 6.43
C GLY A 62 -7.31 11.86 7.77
N TRP A 63 -6.05 11.39 7.78
CA TRP A 63 -5.31 10.98 8.98
C TRP A 63 -5.93 9.81 9.76
N GLU A 64 -6.77 9.04 9.09
CA GLU A 64 -7.38 7.82 9.62
C GLU A 64 -6.87 6.60 8.85
N ILE A 65 -6.93 5.43 9.48
CA ILE A 65 -6.69 4.17 8.78
C ILE A 65 -7.93 3.90 7.95
N THR A 66 -7.80 4.10 6.64
CA THR A 66 -8.92 4.00 5.70
C THR A 66 -8.84 2.69 4.95
N ASN A 67 -9.91 1.90 5.04
CA ASN A 67 -10.07 0.66 4.27
C ASN A 67 -10.31 1.00 2.79
N LEU A 68 -9.41 0.54 1.92
CA LEU A 68 -9.45 0.76 0.47
C LEU A 68 -10.00 -0.46 -0.29
N GLY A 69 -10.50 -1.47 0.43
CA GLY A 69 -11.06 -2.70 -0.10
C GLY A 69 -10.08 -3.89 -0.07
N PRO A 70 -10.54 -5.07 -0.52
CA PRO A 70 -9.72 -6.28 -0.55
C PRO A 70 -8.47 -6.11 -1.42
N ALA A 71 -7.31 -6.51 -0.92
CA ALA A 71 -6.05 -6.44 -1.66
C ALA A 71 -6.09 -7.27 -2.97
N GLU A 72 -6.86 -8.37 -2.99
CA GLU A 72 -7.02 -9.21 -4.18
C GLU A 72 -7.75 -8.47 -5.31
N GLU A 73 -8.70 -7.58 -5.01
CA GLU A 73 -9.36 -6.77 -6.05
C GLU A 73 -8.39 -5.79 -6.71
N TRP A 74 -7.50 -5.19 -5.91
CA TRP A 74 -6.44 -4.33 -6.43
C TRP A 74 -5.41 -5.10 -7.26
N LEU A 75 -5.03 -6.30 -6.81
CA LEU A 75 -4.15 -7.19 -7.58
C LEU A 75 -4.78 -7.55 -8.93
N ASN A 76 -6.05 -7.96 -8.94
CA ASN A 76 -6.78 -8.30 -10.16
C ASN A 76 -6.91 -7.10 -11.10
N LYS A 77 -7.20 -5.90 -10.57
CA LYS A 77 -7.26 -4.66 -11.36
C LYS A 77 -5.94 -4.33 -12.05
N GLU A 78 -4.83 -4.66 -11.40
CA GLU A 78 -3.48 -4.53 -11.95
C GLU A 78 -3.07 -5.76 -12.79
N GLY A 79 -3.88 -6.81 -12.90
CA GLY A 79 -3.49 -8.05 -13.58
C GLY A 79 -2.29 -8.74 -12.93
N LEU A 80 -2.29 -8.82 -11.59
CA LEU A 80 -1.25 -9.42 -10.73
C LEU A 80 -1.73 -10.64 -9.95
#